data_AF-A0A960MR30-F1
#
_entry.id   AF-A0A960MR30-F1
#
_cell.length_a   1.000
_cell.length_b   1.000
_cell.length_c   1.000
_cell.angle_alpha   90.00
_cell.angle_beta   90.00
_cell.angle_gamma   90.00
#
_symmetry.space_group_name_H-M   'P 1'
#
loop_
_entity.id
_entity.type
_entity.pdbx_description
1 polymer ?
#
loop_
_entity_poly.entity_id
_entity_poly.type
_entity_poly.pdbx_seq_one_letter_code
_entity_poly.pdbx_strand_id
1 'polypeptide(L)'
;MNRRFEKSRRSSGYTLIEALVAGVVLMIGVSAASKLTLTLITQDEMNQRAATAMNYQETAVRLFQLGLDEADIRLLLPADPVVDSMTITTSSPSISLPGGSMTMESASIAVTYHPSPATQSWTANIWTSGDKNATRTTTITAFRSPLSNTVN
;
A
#
# COMPACT_ATOMS: atom_id res chain seq x y z
N MET A 1 -60.06 -15.53 49.99
CA MET A 1 -59.04 -14.62 50.56
C MET A 1 -58.00 -14.36 49.46
N ASN A 2 -58.24 -13.37 48.59
CA ASN A 2 -57.45 -13.12 47.38
C ASN A 2 -56.57 -11.88 47.59
N ARG A 3 -55.23 -12.05 47.67
CA ARG A 3 -54.27 -10.94 47.62
C ARG A 3 -53.94 -10.65 46.16
N ARG A 4 -54.46 -9.54 45.63
CA ARG A 4 -54.00 -8.96 44.36
C ARG A 4 -52.60 -8.36 44.58
N PHE A 5 -51.61 -8.90 43.89
CA PHE A 5 -50.32 -8.23 43.74
C PHE A 5 -50.46 -7.11 42.71
N GLU A 6 -50.63 -5.88 43.18
CA GLU A 6 -50.45 -4.70 42.34
C GLU A 6 -48.96 -4.57 42.00
N LYS A 7 -48.63 -4.96 40.76
CA LYS A 7 -47.33 -4.72 40.16
C LYS A 7 -47.19 -3.22 39.92
N SER A 8 -46.61 -2.52 40.90
CA SER A 8 -46.15 -1.13 40.75
C SER A 8 -45.26 -1.05 39.51
N ARG A 9 -45.82 -0.55 38.40
CA ARG A 9 -45.03 -0.12 37.25
C ARG A 9 -44.31 1.15 37.68
N ARG A 10 -43.09 1.01 38.20
CA ARG A 10 -42.14 2.13 38.25
C ARG A 10 -41.85 2.55 36.82
N SER A 11 -42.59 3.55 36.34
CA SER A 11 -42.14 4.39 35.23
C SER A 11 -40.93 5.14 35.76
N SER A 12 -39.74 4.54 35.58
CA SER A 12 -38.48 5.23 35.79
C SER A 12 -38.33 6.16 34.59
N GLY A 13 -38.82 7.40 34.73
CA GLY A 13 -38.57 8.42 33.73
C GLY A 13 -37.07 8.63 33.64
N TYR A 14 -36.49 8.41 32.44
CA TYR A 14 -35.09 8.75 32.20
C TYR A 14 -34.88 10.21 32.58
N THR A 15 -33.88 10.47 33.43
CA THR A 15 -33.59 11.84 33.86
C THR A 15 -32.96 12.60 32.69
N LEU A 16 -33.17 13.92 32.60
CA LEU A 16 -32.53 14.78 31.59
C LEU A 16 -31.01 14.59 31.53
N ILE A 17 -30.39 14.26 32.68
CA ILE A 17 -28.96 13.99 32.81
C ILE A 17 -28.58 12.70 32.07
N GLU A 18 -29.35 11.62 32.20
CA GLU A 18 -29.10 10.36 31.50
C GLU A 18 -29.21 10.52 29.99
N ALA A 19 -30.20 11.28 29.51
CA ALA A 19 -30.34 11.60 28.09
C ALA A 19 -29.15 12.41 27.56
N LEU A 20 -28.65 13.37 28.35
CA LEU A 20 -27.50 14.19 27.98
C LEU A 20 -26.21 13.35 27.95
N VAL A 21 -26.00 12.49 28.94
CA VAL A 21 -24.85 11.56 28.98
C VAL A 21 -24.89 10.59 27.80
N ALA A 22 -26.05 9.99 27.51
CA ALA A 22 -26.22 9.10 26.36
C ALA A 22 -25.92 9.82 25.03
N GLY A 23 -26.37 11.08 24.89
CA GLY A 23 -26.07 11.91 23.73
C GLY A 23 -24.58 12.18 23.52
N VAL A 24 -23.85 12.50 24.60
CA VAL A 24 -22.39 12.71 24.53
C VAL A 24 -21.66 11.45 24.11
N VAL A 25 -22.01 10.29 24.70
CA VAL A 25 -21.41 9.00 24.33
C VAL A 25 -21.66 8.68 22.86
N LEU A 26 -22.88 8.93 22.38
CA LEU A 26 -23.23 8.73 20.97
C LEU A 26 -22.39 9.63 20.04
N MET A 27 -22.21 10.91 20.39
CA MET A 27 -21.39 11.83 19.58
C MET A 27 -19.91 11.43 19.56
N ILE A 28 -19.37 10.93 20.67
CA ILE A 28 -18.01 10.38 20.72
C ILE A 28 -17.91 9.16 19.81
N GLY A 29 -18.90 8.26 19.83
CA GLY A 29 -18.94 7.08 18.97
C GLY A 29 -18.95 7.42 17.47
N VAL A 30 -19.80 8.38 17.06
CA VAL A 30 -19.87 8.83 15.66
C VAL A 30 -18.55 9.49 15.22
N SER A 31 -17.94 10.29 16.09
CA SER A 31 -16.66 10.95 15.81
C SER A 31 -15.50 9.94 15.70
N ALA A 32 -15.53 8.87 16.50
CA ALA A 32 -14.54 7.79 16.40
C ALA A 32 -14.73 6.98 15.11
N ALA A 33 -15.98 6.66 14.77
CA ALA A 33 -16.31 5.92 13.56
C ALA A 33 -15.87 6.67 12.29
N SER A 34 -16.11 7.99 12.21
CA SER A 34 -15.71 8.79 11.04
C SER A 34 -14.19 8.84 10.84
N LYS A 35 -13.42 8.95 11.94
CA LYS A 35 -11.95 8.90 11.90
C LYS A 35 -11.43 7.54 11.45
N LEU A 36 -12.07 6.45 11.90
CA LEU A 36 -11.72 5.10 11.50
C LEU A 36 -11.99 4.89 10.00
N THR A 37 -13.15 5.31 9.51
CA THR A 37 -13.48 5.25 8.07
C THR A 37 -12.48 6.01 7.23
N LEU A 38 -12.10 7.24 7.64
CA LEU A 38 -11.08 8.01 6.93
C LEU A 38 -9.74 7.26 6.87
N THR A 39 -9.34 6.66 7.99
CA THR A 39 -8.08 5.89 8.07
C THR A 39 -8.09 4.69 7.14
N LEU A 40 -9.21 3.95 7.07
CA LEU A 40 -9.35 2.79 6.18
C LEU A 40 -9.27 3.18 4.70
N ILE A 41 -9.94 4.27 4.30
CA ILE A 41 -9.86 4.79 2.93
C ILE A 41 -8.41 5.16 2.58
N THR A 42 -7.70 5.79 3.51
CA THR A 42 -6.30 6.18 3.29
C THR A 42 -5.41 4.95 3.12
N GLN A 43 -5.61 3.90 3.92
CA GLN A 43 -4.88 2.65 3.80
C GLN A 43 -5.16 1.92 2.48
N ASP A 44 -6.42 1.95 2.02
CA ASP A 44 -6.81 1.33 0.75
C ASP A 44 -6.13 2.02 -0.43
N GLU A 45 -6.12 3.36 -0.46
CA GLU A 45 -5.40 4.11 -1.50
C GLU A 45 -3.89 3.82 -1.48
N MET A 46 -3.29 3.73 -0.29
CA MET A 46 -1.87 3.36 -0.16
C MET A 46 -1.57 1.97 -0.72
N ASN A 47 -2.45 1.01 -0.46
CA ASN A 47 -2.31 -0.35 -0.97
C ASN A 47 -2.50 -0.42 -2.48
N GLN A 48 -3.47 0.34 -3.02
CA GLN A 48 -3.69 0.43 -4.46
C GLN A 48 -2.44 0.97 -5.18
N ARG A 49 -1.84 2.04 -4.67
CA ARG A 49 -0.60 2.62 -5.23
C ARG A 49 0.57 1.64 -5.17
N ALA A 50 0.72 0.94 -4.05
CA ALA A 50 1.75 -0.09 -3.90
C ALA A 50 1.56 -1.23 -4.93
N ALA A 51 0.33 -1.70 -5.12
CA ALA A 51 0.02 -2.73 -6.11
C ALA A 51 0.31 -2.26 -7.55
N THR A 52 -0.01 -1.00 -7.89
CA THR A 52 0.35 -0.42 -9.19
C THR A 52 1.86 -0.39 -9.41
N ALA A 53 2.63 0.08 -8.42
CA ALA A 53 4.09 0.11 -8.50
C ALA A 53 4.71 -1.29 -8.63
N MET A 54 4.15 -2.28 -7.93
CA MET A 54 4.58 -3.68 -8.05
C MET A 54 4.27 -4.25 -9.44
N ASN A 55 3.08 -4.02 -9.99
CA ASN A 55 2.72 -4.45 -11.34
C ASN A 55 3.63 -3.82 -12.40
N TYR A 56 3.96 -2.53 -12.22
CA TYR A 56 4.92 -1.82 -13.07
C TYR A 56 6.30 -2.49 -13.02
N GLN A 57 6.78 -2.78 -11.80
CA GLN A 57 8.04 -3.48 -11.58
C GLN A 57 8.07 -4.88 -12.17
N GLU A 58 7.01 -5.67 -12.00
CA GLU A 58 6.89 -7.01 -12.57
C GLU A 58 6.92 -6.98 -14.10
N THR A 59 6.29 -5.99 -14.71
CA THR A 59 6.32 -5.81 -16.16
C THR A 59 7.74 -5.52 -16.63
N ALA A 60 8.48 -4.65 -15.95
CA ALA A 60 9.90 -4.40 -16.23
C ALA A 60 10.76 -5.65 -16.08
N VAL A 61 10.52 -6.45 -15.03
CA VAL A 61 11.20 -7.74 -14.81
C VAL A 61 10.94 -8.70 -15.97
N ARG A 62 9.70 -8.81 -16.45
CA ARG A 62 9.36 -9.69 -17.59
C ARG A 62 10.03 -9.23 -18.86
N LEU A 63 10.08 -7.93 -19.14
CA LEU A 63 10.79 -7.40 -20.32
C LEU A 63 12.29 -7.70 -20.24
N PHE A 64 12.90 -7.55 -19.06
CA PHE A 64 14.29 -7.96 -18.85
C PHE A 64 14.48 -9.47 -19.07
N GLN A 65 13.58 -10.31 -18.60
CA GLN A 65 13.63 -11.76 -18.82
C GLN A 65 13.47 -12.14 -20.31
N LEU A 66 12.79 -11.31 -21.11
CA LEU A 66 12.63 -11.50 -22.55
C LEU A 66 13.89 -11.12 -23.35
N GLY A 67 14.92 -10.58 -22.73
CA GLY A 67 16.17 -10.22 -23.42
C GLY A 67 16.33 -8.72 -23.70
N LEU A 68 15.36 -7.88 -23.32
CA LEU A 68 15.44 -6.44 -23.59
C LEU A 68 16.46 -5.76 -22.66
N ASP A 69 17.17 -4.78 -23.22
CA ASP A 69 18.08 -3.92 -22.48
C ASP A 69 17.31 -2.76 -21.80
N GLU A 70 17.94 -2.09 -20.84
CA GLU A 70 17.31 -1.02 -20.07
C GLU A 70 16.71 0.09 -20.95
N ALA A 71 17.38 0.47 -22.04
CA ALA A 71 16.92 1.50 -22.95
C ALA A 71 15.58 1.11 -23.62
N ASP A 72 15.47 -0.14 -24.08
CA ASP A 72 14.26 -0.65 -24.73
C ASP A 72 13.14 -0.86 -23.72
N ILE A 73 13.46 -1.34 -22.51
CA ILE A 73 12.50 -1.47 -21.41
C ILE A 73 11.88 -0.10 -21.09
N ARG A 74 12.68 0.95 -21.00
CA ARG A 74 12.20 2.33 -20.74
C ARG A 74 11.37 2.90 -21.89
N LEU A 75 11.61 2.47 -23.12
CA LEU A 75 10.81 2.88 -24.28
C LEU A 75 9.45 2.16 -24.32
N LEU A 76 9.41 0.89 -23.90
CA LEU A 76 8.23 0.06 -23.95
C LEU A 76 7.32 0.22 -22.72
N LEU A 77 7.86 0.59 -21.56
CA LEU A 77 7.07 0.89 -20.37
C LEU A 77 6.57 2.35 -20.42
N PRO A 78 5.25 2.58 -20.46
CA PRO A 78 4.71 3.92 -20.37
C PRO A 78 4.95 4.50 -18.97
N ALA A 79 5.20 5.80 -18.85
CA ALA A 79 5.35 6.44 -17.55
C ALA A 79 4.05 6.29 -16.71
N ASP A 80 4.18 5.79 -15.48
CA ASP A 80 3.08 5.67 -14.53
C ASP A 80 3.11 6.83 -13.52
N PRO A 81 1.99 7.54 -13.27
CA PRO A 81 1.96 8.68 -12.36
C PRO A 81 2.23 8.32 -10.89
N VAL A 82 2.16 7.04 -10.51
CA VAL A 82 2.48 6.56 -9.15
C VAL A 82 3.98 6.35 -8.97
N VAL A 83 4.70 6.02 -10.05
CA VAL A 83 6.13 5.71 -10.04
C VAL A 83 6.93 6.99 -10.24
N ASP A 84 7.80 7.29 -9.28
CA ASP A 84 8.69 8.46 -9.33
C ASP A 84 9.96 8.16 -10.13
N SER A 85 10.59 7.02 -9.84
CA SER A 85 11.77 6.57 -10.58
C SER A 85 11.89 5.06 -10.60
N MET A 86 12.54 4.56 -11.66
CA MET A 86 12.92 3.16 -11.81
C MET A 86 14.39 3.10 -12.19
N THR A 87 15.16 2.22 -11.56
CA THR A 87 16.57 1.95 -11.89
C THR A 87 16.76 0.46 -12.16
N ILE A 88 17.55 0.14 -13.18
CA ILE A 88 17.88 -1.23 -13.56
C ILE A 88 19.40 -1.36 -13.50
N THR A 89 19.90 -2.22 -12.63
CA THR A 89 21.34 -2.48 -12.50
C THR A 89 21.62 -3.91 -12.91
N THR A 90 22.24 -4.09 -14.08
CA THR A 90 22.64 -5.41 -14.57
C THR A 90 23.94 -5.88 -13.91
N SER A 91 24.04 -7.18 -13.66
CA SER A 91 25.23 -7.84 -13.13
C SER A 91 25.28 -9.29 -13.57
N SER A 92 26.47 -9.86 -13.75
CA SER A 92 26.66 -11.24 -14.21
C SER A 92 27.36 -12.09 -13.14
N PRO A 93 26.68 -12.46 -12.05
CA PRO A 93 27.27 -13.29 -11.01
C PRO A 93 27.71 -14.66 -11.56
N SER A 94 28.84 -15.15 -11.08
CA SER A 94 29.32 -16.51 -11.33
C SER A 94 28.84 -17.46 -10.23
N ILE A 95 28.28 -18.60 -10.64
CA ILE A 95 27.87 -19.69 -9.76
C ILE A 95 28.88 -20.82 -9.94
N SER A 96 29.54 -21.21 -8.85
CA SER A 96 30.50 -22.32 -8.82
C SER A 96 29.76 -23.62 -8.51
N LEU A 97 29.80 -24.57 -9.43
CA LEU A 97 29.20 -25.91 -9.30
C LEU A 97 30.32 -26.98 -9.32
N PRO A 98 30.12 -28.16 -8.69
CA PRO A 98 31.04 -29.27 -8.82
C PRO A 98 31.06 -29.75 -10.29
N GLY A 99 32.05 -29.29 -11.07
CA GLY A 99 32.16 -29.55 -12.52
C GLY A 99 32.38 -28.30 -13.39
N GLY A 100 32.31 -27.09 -12.84
CA GLY A 100 32.61 -25.85 -13.58
C GLY A 100 31.97 -24.60 -12.97
N SER A 101 32.28 -23.42 -13.53
CA SER A 101 31.64 -22.15 -13.21
C SER A 101 30.67 -21.78 -14.34
N MET A 102 29.45 -21.35 -13.98
CA MET A 102 28.50 -20.79 -14.92
C MET A 102 28.23 -19.33 -14.55
N THR A 103 28.29 -18.41 -15.51
CA THR A 103 27.84 -17.03 -15.33
C THR A 103 26.37 -16.94 -15.73
N MET A 104 25.58 -16.27 -14.89
CA MET A 104 24.18 -15.98 -15.21
C MET A 104 23.99 -14.47 -15.19
N GLU A 105 23.33 -13.94 -16.20
CA GLU A 105 22.98 -12.52 -16.21
C GLU A 105 21.83 -12.28 -15.23
N SER A 106 21.92 -11.19 -14.48
CA SER A 106 20.92 -10.77 -13.51
C SER A 106 20.73 -9.26 -13.57
N ALA A 107 19.55 -8.79 -13.21
CA ALA A 107 19.30 -7.37 -13.04
C ALA A 107 18.57 -7.12 -11.73
N SER A 108 19.04 -6.12 -10.99
CA SER A 108 18.32 -5.54 -9.86
C SER A 108 17.46 -4.40 -10.38
N ILE A 109 16.15 -4.60 -10.36
CA ILE A 109 15.17 -3.60 -10.79
C ILE A 109 14.58 -2.98 -9.53
N ALA A 110 14.88 -1.71 -9.29
CA ALA A 110 14.33 -0.94 -8.18
C ALA A 110 13.31 0.08 -8.69
N VAL A 111 12.15 0.13 -8.04
CA VAL A 111 11.08 1.09 -8.34
C VAL A 111 10.81 1.90 -7.07
N THR A 112 10.86 3.22 -7.20
CA THR A 112 10.54 4.17 -6.14
C THR A 112 9.20 4.83 -6.43
N TYR A 113 8.31 4.83 -5.43
CA TYR A 113 6.97 5.40 -5.55
C TYR A 113 6.54 6.10 -4.26
N HIS A 114 5.54 6.97 -4.38
CA HIS A 114 4.91 7.63 -3.23
C HIS A 114 3.64 6.87 -2.80
N PRO A 115 3.62 6.26 -1.61
CA PRO A 115 2.48 5.49 -1.15
C PRO A 115 1.27 6.38 -0.79
N SER A 116 1.45 7.67 -0.53
CA SER A 116 0.35 8.58 -0.18
C SER A 116 0.26 9.73 -1.19
N PRO A 117 -0.95 10.18 -1.60
CA PRO A 117 -1.10 11.48 -2.20
C PRO A 117 -0.64 12.58 -1.23
N ALA A 118 -0.05 13.64 -1.77
CA ALA A 118 0.37 14.83 -1.02
C ALA A 118 -0.83 15.70 -0.62
N THR A 119 -1.70 15.23 0.28
CA THR A 119 -2.74 16.07 0.89
C THR A 119 -2.30 16.59 2.25
N GLN A 120 -1.17 17.32 2.27
CA GLN A 120 -0.86 18.17 3.42
C GLN A 120 -1.85 19.34 3.44
N SER A 121 -2.93 19.19 4.20
CA SER A 121 -3.80 20.32 4.51
C SER A 121 -3.91 20.45 6.02
N TRP A 122 -3.26 21.48 6.57
CA TRP A 122 -3.54 21.92 7.93
C TRP A 122 -4.91 22.59 7.91
N THR A 123 -5.97 21.81 8.12
CA THR A 123 -7.32 22.33 8.29
C THR A 123 -7.77 22.03 9.73
N ALA A 124 -8.16 23.09 10.45
CA ALA A 124 -8.75 23.02 11.80
C ALA A 124 -7.88 22.36 12.89
N ASN A 125 -6.58 22.66 12.97
CA ASN A 125 -5.69 22.20 14.06
C ASN A 125 -5.56 20.66 14.19
N ILE A 126 -6.02 19.91 13.19
CA ILE A 126 -5.95 18.45 13.16
C ILE A 126 -4.97 18.05 12.06
N TRP A 127 -3.89 17.37 12.42
CA TRP A 127 -3.02 16.73 11.44
C TRP A 127 -3.78 15.58 10.76
N THR A 128 -4.08 15.73 9.48
CA THR A 128 -4.71 14.68 8.66
C THR A 128 -3.70 14.12 7.66
N SER A 129 -2.99 13.09 8.11
CA SER A 129 -2.23 12.06 7.37
C SER A 129 -0.92 12.43 6.64
N GLY A 130 -0.02 11.43 6.62
CA GLY A 130 1.04 11.15 5.63
C GLY A 130 2.16 12.17 5.45
N ASP A 131 3.42 11.72 5.57
CA ASP A 131 4.53 12.52 5.02
C ASP A 131 4.47 12.45 3.49
N LYS A 132 4.22 13.59 2.83
CA LYS A 132 4.16 13.72 1.37
C LYS A 132 5.48 13.38 0.69
N ASN A 133 6.58 13.49 1.44
CA ASN A 133 7.92 13.18 0.97
C ASN A 133 8.31 11.73 1.27
N ALA A 134 7.46 10.97 1.96
CA ALA A 134 7.73 9.55 2.16
C ALA A 134 7.72 8.85 0.82
N THR A 135 8.85 8.23 0.48
CA THR A 135 9.01 7.35 -0.65
C THR A 135 9.15 5.92 -0.15
N ARG A 136 8.75 4.97 -0.99
CA ARG A 136 9.04 3.56 -0.81
C ARG A 136 9.76 3.05 -2.03
N THR A 137 10.82 2.27 -1.81
CA THR A 137 11.56 1.62 -2.88
C THR A 137 11.41 0.11 -2.72
N THR A 138 10.97 -0.54 -3.79
CA THR A 138 10.91 -2.00 -3.89
C THR A 138 11.95 -2.48 -4.88
N THR A 139 12.71 -3.50 -4.52
CA THR A 139 13.79 -4.04 -5.37
C THR A 139 13.53 -5.52 -5.62
N ILE A 140 13.57 -5.91 -6.89
CA ILE A 140 13.46 -7.30 -7.34
C ILE A 140 14.71 -7.63 -8.13
N THR A 141 15.35 -8.75 -7.78
CA THR A 141 16.44 -9.31 -8.56
C THR A 141 15.87 -10.33 -9.53
N ALA A 142 16.03 -10.07 -10.82
CA ALA A 142 15.66 -10.98 -11.90
C ALA A 142 16.91 -11.68 -12.44
N PHE A 143 16.76 -12.95 -12.82
CA PHE A 143 17.81 -13.72 -13.46
C PHE A 143 17.39 -14.10 -14.87
N ARG A 144 18.33 -14.08 -15.81
CA ARG A 144 18.13 -14.48 -17.20
C ARG A 144 18.95 -15.74 -17.48
N SER A 145 18.32 -16.73 -18.12
CA SER A 145 19.01 -17.99 -18.41
C SER A 145 20.16 -17.76 -19.41
N PRO A 146 21.30 -18.45 -19.25
CA PRO A 146 22.44 -18.33 -20.17
C PRO A 146 22.14 -18.81 -21.60
N LEU A 147 21.00 -19.47 -21.85
CA LEU A 147 20.58 -19.95 -23.16
C LEU A 147 19.80 -18.89 -23.99
N SER A 148 19.38 -17.78 -23.40
CA SER A 148 18.59 -16.77 -24.14
C SER A 148 19.45 -15.76 -24.92
N ASN A 149 20.78 -15.80 -24.77
CA ASN A 149 21.70 -14.88 -25.47
C ASN A 149 22.16 -15.39 -26.84
N THR A 150 21.65 -16.54 -27.30
CA THR A 150 21.85 -17.07 -28.65
C THR A 150 20.65 -16.74 -29.55
N VAL A 151 20.53 -15.47 -29.93
CA VAL A 151 19.83 -15.11 -31.16
C VAL A 151 20.80 -14.21 -31.93
N ASN A 152 21.44 -14.81 -32.94
CA ASN A 152 22.26 -14.11 -33.93
C ASN A 152 21.39 -13.21 -34.81
#